data_AF-A0A940MKB3-F1
#
_entry.id   AF-A0A940MKB3-F1
#
_cell.length_a   1.000
_cell.length_b   1.000
_cell.length_c   1.000
_cell.angle_alpha   90.00
_cell.angle_beta   90.00
_cell.angle_gamma   90.00
#
_symmetry.space_group_name_H-M   'P 1'
#
loop_
_entity.id
_entity.type
_entity.pdbx_description
1 polymer ?
#
loop_
_entity_poly.entity_id
_entity_poly.type
_entity_poly.pdbx_seq_one_letter_code
_entity_poly.pdbx_strand_id
1 'polypeptide(L)'
;MHLDAESGGGCVTTTSGRPRPPPPEHASACLHLLRAAGEGCLTVRKAWLVGGAVGGCGAGFVGLLLVGTFVAASGLAGGAAGAAVGLAAGAVPAQYTSLVQRFGHTCSAISAPLLAAQLYQESGWNPRARSAANAYGMGQFLPSTWAAHAVDGDGDGKRDIFDPADAIASAAAYDCELAKYVRHVPGDRTANMLAAYNAGTYAVLQHRGVPPYKETRNYVKSITTLAKSFSKPVGRVAPTAQAAGAINFAQGKIGTPYLWGGSGTAAQGGRFDCSGLTQAAYRAVGVELPRVANDQYNAGPHPARSELRPGDLVFFSTDLSNSRAIHHVGIYVGNGKMIDAPHTGAKVRLDDVDSPDYFGATRVTQDGAASLPTDLPASV
;
A
#
# COMPACT_ATOMS: atom_id res chain seq x y z
N MET A 1 -38.51 -38.27 -51.97
CA MET A 1 -39.13 -36.93 -51.98
C MET A 1 -39.14 -36.37 -50.56
N HIS A 2 -38.05 -35.70 -50.17
CA HIS A 2 -38.01 -34.54 -49.27
C HIS A 2 -36.58 -33.97 -49.33
N LEU A 3 -36.43 -32.70 -48.96
CA LEU A 3 -35.17 -31.95 -48.89
C LEU A 3 -34.63 -32.07 -47.43
N ASP A 4 -33.48 -31.52 -47.00
CA ASP A 4 -32.65 -30.41 -47.51
C ASP A 4 -31.14 -30.67 -47.35
N ALA A 5 -30.34 -29.92 -48.12
CA ALA A 5 -28.92 -29.70 -47.88
C ALA A 5 -28.45 -28.42 -48.58
N GLU A 6 -27.57 -27.63 -47.96
CA GLU A 6 -26.22 -27.32 -48.47
C GLU A 6 -25.44 -26.37 -47.53
N SER A 7 -24.12 -26.26 -47.73
CA SER A 7 -23.22 -25.47 -46.86
C SER A 7 -21.92 -25.08 -47.57
N GLY A 8 -21.37 -23.89 -47.26
CA GLY A 8 -20.08 -23.37 -47.75
C GLY A 8 -20.19 -21.90 -48.17
N GLY A 9 -19.14 -21.08 -48.22
CA GLY A 9 -17.73 -21.30 -47.82
C GLY A 9 -16.74 -20.70 -48.85
N GLY A 10 -16.07 -19.57 -48.56
CA GLY A 10 -15.08 -18.97 -49.47
C GLY A 10 -14.52 -17.60 -49.06
N CYS A 11 -13.28 -17.30 -49.46
CA CYS A 11 -12.47 -16.12 -49.08
C CYS A 11 -11.50 -15.73 -50.26
N VAL A 12 -10.65 -14.68 -50.30
CA VAL A 12 -10.23 -13.64 -49.32
C VAL A 12 -9.58 -12.41 -50.02
N THR A 13 -9.67 -11.19 -49.44
CA THR A 13 -8.89 -9.95 -49.79
C THR A 13 -9.08 -9.34 -51.22
N THR A 14 -8.65 -8.11 -51.61
CA THR A 14 -7.61 -7.13 -51.13
C THR A 14 -7.96 -5.62 -51.35
N THR A 15 -7.24 -4.73 -50.63
CA THR A 15 -6.74 -3.36 -50.99
C THR A 15 -7.63 -2.10 -51.30
N SER A 16 -7.65 -1.18 -50.31
CA SER A 16 -7.26 0.27 -50.34
C SER A 16 -7.88 1.35 -51.28
N GLY A 17 -8.25 2.51 -50.70
CA GLY A 17 -8.36 3.81 -51.41
C GLY A 17 -9.04 4.97 -50.64
N ARG A 18 -8.38 6.14 -50.49
CA ARG A 18 -8.83 7.45 -49.91
C ARG A 18 -7.78 8.55 -50.24
N PRO A 19 -7.96 9.88 -49.99
CA PRO A 19 -9.15 10.76 -50.03
C PRO A 19 -8.88 12.12 -50.78
N ARG A 20 -9.83 13.09 -50.81
CA ARG A 20 -9.63 14.54 -50.45
C ARG A 20 -10.90 15.45 -50.62
N PRO A 21 -10.94 16.70 -50.06
CA PRO A 21 -12.09 17.64 -50.02
C PRO A 21 -11.75 19.02 -50.67
N PRO A 22 -12.19 20.22 -50.16
CA PRO A 22 -13.50 20.90 -50.16
C PRO A 22 -13.50 22.23 -50.98
N PRO A 23 -14.55 23.09 -50.89
CA PRO A 23 -14.32 24.52 -50.53
C PRO A 23 -15.42 25.20 -49.65
N PRO A 24 -15.27 26.48 -49.19
CA PRO A 24 -16.07 27.05 -48.07
C PRO A 24 -16.74 28.45 -48.31
N GLU A 25 -17.30 29.01 -47.21
CA GLU A 25 -17.66 30.42 -46.90
C GLU A 25 -18.99 31.07 -47.40
N HIS A 26 -19.72 31.71 -46.46
CA HIS A 26 -19.88 33.19 -46.34
C HIS A 26 -20.69 33.57 -45.06
N ALA A 27 -20.80 34.86 -44.71
CA ALA A 27 -21.35 35.34 -43.42
C ALA A 27 -22.22 36.63 -43.50
N SER A 28 -23.08 36.84 -42.49
CA SER A 28 -23.90 38.05 -42.21
C SER A 28 -24.48 37.94 -40.78
N ALA A 29 -24.40 38.93 -39.86
CA ALA A 29 -25.10 40.25 -39.79
C ALA A 29 -26.57 40.15 -39.29
N CYS A 30 -27.18 41.10 -38.54
CA CYS A 30 -26.71 42.13 -37.58
C CYS A 30 -27.92 42.78 -36.83
N LEU A 31 -27.67 43.50 -35.71
CA LEU A 31 -28.37 44.72 -35.24
C LEU A 31 -29.70 44.65 -34.39
N HIS A 32 -29.91 45.74 -33.62
CA HIS A 32 -31.11 46.23 -32.88
C HIS A 32 -31.47 45.69 -31.47
N LEU A 33 -32.15 46.45 -30.58
CA LEU A 33 -31.80 47.74 -29.91
C LEU A 33 -32.92 48.21 -28.91
N LEU A 34 -32.55 48.66 -27.69
CA LEU A 34 -33.34 49.52 -26.75
C LEU A 34 -34.66 48.88 -26.18
N ARG A 35 -35.42 49.34 -25.17
CA ARG A 35 -35.45 50.45 -24.15
C ARG A 35 -36.43 49.99 -23.00
N ALA A 36 -36.67 50.61 -21.83
CA ALA A 36 -36.20 51.80 -21.11
C ALA A 36 -36.47 51.71 -19.57
N ALA A 37 -35.73 52.49 -18.78
CA ALA A 37 -36.08 53.27 -17.56
C ALA A 37 -37.14 52.85 -16.49
N GLY A 38 -36.80 53.14 -15.21
CA GLY A 38 -37.68 53.24 -14.03
C GLY A 38 -36.87 53.74 -12.81
N GLU A 39 -37.44 54.63 -11.98
CA GLU A 39 -36.68 55.43 -11.00
C GLU A 39 -36.90 55.03 -9.52
N GLY A 40 -35.95 55.37 -8.64
CA GLY A 40 -36.10 55.24 -7.18
C GLY A 40 -34.81 55.54 -6.39
N CYS A 41 -34.79 56.64 -5.63
CA CYS A 41 -33.62 57.07 -4.85
C CYS A 41 -33.91 57.00 -3.33
N LEU A 42 -33.09 56.26 -2.56
CA LEU A 42 -33.03 56.41 -1.10
C LEU A 42 -31.78 55.77 -0.45
N THR A 43 -30.95 56.61 0.16
CA THR A 43 -29.99 56.34 1.28
C THR A 43 -28.86 55.31 1.15
N VAL A 44 -27.69 55.69 1.66
CA VAL A 44 -26.45 54.87 1.70
C VAL A 44 -26.12 54.44 3.13
N ARG A 45 -25.83 53.14 3.35
CA ARG A 45 -24.68 52.63 4.16
C ARG A 45 -24.68 51.10 4.32
N LYS A 46 -23.49 50.50 4.07
CA LYS A 46 -22.85 49.31 4.70
C LYS A 46 -23.74 48.14 5.20
N ALA A 47 -23.48 46.87 4.88
CA ALA A 47 -22.41 46.25 4.08
C ALA A 47 -22.74 44.78 3.70
N TRP A 48 -21.94 44.19 2.80
CA TRP A 48 -21.70 42.76 2.51
C TRP A 48 -22.53 41.71 3.30
N LEU A 49 -23.26 40.76 2.69
CA LEU A 49 -22.82 39.85 1.61
C LEU A 49 -23.97 39.43 0.66
N VAL A 50 -23.63 39.11 -0.59
CA VAL A 50 -24.45 38.31 -1.53
C VAL A 50 -24.32 36.83 -1.08
N GLY A 51 -25.39 36.01 -0.99
CA GLY A 51 -26.02 35.31 -2.11
C GLY A 51 -25.06 34.30 -2.78
N GLY A 52 -25.41 33.08 -3.15
CA GLY A 52 -26.69 32.39 -3.25
C GLY A 52 -26.47 31.20 -4.20
N ALA A 53 -27.20 30.09 -4.05
CA ALA A 53 -27.07 28.92 -4.94
C ALA A 53 -27.70 29.20 -6.34
N VAL A 54 -27.57 28.38 -7.40
CA VAL A 54 -27.40 26.92 -7.54
C VAL A 54 -26.71 26.57 -8.88
N GLY A 55 -25.94 25.47 -8.92
CA GLY A 55 -25.95 24.55 -10.08
C GLY A 55 -24.84 24.68 -11.14
N GLY A 56 -24.26 23.53 -11.51
CA GLY A 56 -23.29 23.38 -12.61
C GLY A 56 -22.53 22.06 -12.52
N CYS A 57 -22.88 21.07 -13.36
CA CYS A 57 -22.35 19.71 -13.27
C CYS A 57 -20.86 19.61 -13.64
N GLY A 58 -20.08 18.88 -12.83
CA GLY A 58 -18.69 18.49 -13.12
C GLY A 58 -18.29 17.29 -12.26
N ALA A 59 -17.59 16.32 -12.85
CA ALA A 59 -17.25 15.06 -12.18
C ALA A 59 -15.92 15.14 -11.40
N GLY A 60 -15.83 14.45 -10.26
CA GLY A 60 -14.57 14.25 -9.55
C GLY A 60 -14.74 13.91 -8.07
N PHE A 61 -14.21 12.77 -7.65
CA PHE A 61 -14.07 12.40 -6.24
C PHE A 61 -13.23 13.45 -5.49
N VAL A 62 -13.80 14.12 -4.49
CA VAL A 62 -13.05 14.93 -3.52
C VAL A 62 -13.08 14.20 -2.18
N GLY A 63 -11.91 13.90 -1.63
CA GLY A 63 -11.77 13.06 -0.44
C GLY A 63 -12.32 13.74 0.82
N LEU A 64 -13.04 12.96 1.64
CA LEU A 64 -13.51 13.43 2.94
C LEU A 64 -12.33 13.62 3.90
N LEU A 65 -12.30 14.75 4.61
CA LEU A 65 -11.28 15.06 5.62
C LEU A 65 -11.46 14.17 6.87
N LEU A 66 -10.35 13.64 7.39
CA LEU A 66 -10.25 13.22 8.78
C LEU A 66 -9.02 13.86 9.44
N VAL A 67 -9.27 14.92 10.21
CA VAL A 67 -8.29 15.50 11.12
C VAL A 67 -8.23 14.63 12.38
N GLY A 68 -7.24 13.75 12.46
CA GLY A 68 -6.94 12.98 13.66
C GLY A 68 -5.92 13.69 14.54
N THR A 69 -6.35 14.27 15.66
CA THR A 69 -5.46 14.94 16.62
C THR A 69 -4.55 13.95 17.36
N PHE A 70 -3.24 14.19 17.32
CA PHE A 70 -2.28 13.42 18.13
C PHE A 70 -2.40 13.76 19.63
N VAL A 71 -2.42 12.72 20.45
CA VAL A 71 -2.00 12.80 21.86
C VAL A 71 -0.79 11.86 22.00
N ALA A 72 0.32 12.39 22.52
CA ALA A 72 1.50 11.60 22.82
C ALA A 72 1.62 11.41 24.34
N ALA A 73 1.81 10.16 24.77
CA ALA A 73 2.15 9.80 26.14
C ALA A 73 3.12 8.61 26.12
N SER A 74 4.17 8.68 26.93
CA SER A 74 5.29 7.72 26.92
C SER A 74 5.06 6.53 27.85
N GLY A 75 5.58 5.36 27.47
CA GLY A 75 5.64 4.17 28.32
C GLY A 75 6.89 3.35 28.02
N LEU A 76 7.64 2.96 29.06
CA LEU A 76 8.92 2.27 28.95
C LEU A 76 8.80 0.77 29.29
N ALA A 77 9.64 -0.03 28.62
CA ALA A 77 10.10 -1.37 28.98
C ALA A 77 9.06 -2.51 29.13
N GLY A 78 9.40 -3.69 28.56
CA GLY A 78 8.83 -4.97 29.00
C GLY A 78 8.24 -5.86 27.90
N GLY A 79 9.07 -6.70 27.28
CA GLY A 79 8.64 -7.91 26.55
C GLY A 79 8.13 -7.71 25.12
N ALA A 80 8.56 -8.60 24.22
CA ALA A 80 8.03 -8.69 22.86
C ALA A 80 6.68 -9.44 22.86
N ALA A 81 5.62 -8.77 23.33
CA ALA A 81 4.24 -9.19 23.11
C ALA A 81 3.71 -8.59 21.79
N GLY A 82 2.80 -9.29 21.12
CA GLY A 82 2.33 -8.92 19.77
C GLY A 82 1.62 -7.56 19.73
N ALA A 83 2.32 -6.53 19.26
CA ALA A 83 1.69 -5.29 18.82
C ALA A 83 0.72 -5.56 17.66
N ALA A 84 -0.32 -4.73 17.52
CA ALA A 84 -1.37 -4.92 16.50
C ALA A 84 -0.82 -4.76 15.07
N VAL A 85 -0.36 -5.87 14.49
CA VAL A 85 0.05 -5.93 13.08
C VAL A 85 -1.22 -5.82 12.22
N GLY A 86 -1.35 -4.71 11.49
CA GLY A 86 -2.45 -4.52 10.53
C GLY A 86 -2.32 -5.42 9.31
N LEU A 87 -3.36 -5.48 8.48
CA LEU A 87 -3.32 -6.18 7.19
C LEU A 87 -2.60 -5.36 6.11
N ALA A 88 -1.87 -6.05 5.21
CA ALA A 88 -1.41 -5.47 3.96
C ALA A 88 -2.59 -5.20 3.01
N ALA A 89 -2.47 -4.17 2.17
CA ALA A 89 -3.51 -3.84 1.19
C ALA A 89 -3.66 -4.98 0.16
N GLY A 90 -4.89 -5.46 -0.04
CA GLY A 90 -5.19 -6.56 -0.95
C GLY A 90 -4.87 -7.98 -0.42
N ALA A 91 -4.32 -8.12 0.78
CA ALA A 91 -4.03 -9.45 1.37
C ALA A 91 -5.29 -10.23 1.81
N VAL A 92 -6.41 -9.52 1.98
CA VAL A 92 -7.71 -10.07 2.38
C VAL A 92 -8.76 -9.53 1.40
N PRO A 93 -9.75 -10.35 0.95
CA PRO A 93 -10.85 -9.85 0.14
C PRO A 93 -11.54 -8.67 0.83
N ALA A 94 -11.84 -7.60 0.08
CA ALA A 94 -12.25 -6.30 0.64
C ALA A 94 -13.41 -6.44 1.65
N GLN A 95 -14.41 -7.26 1.31
CA GLN A 95 -15.60 -7.53 2.12
C GLN A 95 -15.34 -8.20 3.48
N TYR A 96 -14.17 -8.82 3.69
CA TYR A 96 -13.80 -9.47 4.97
C TYR A 96 -12.76 -8.66 5.76
N THR A 97 -12.19 -7.60 5.18
CA THR A 97 -11.05 -6.86 5.75
C THR A 97 -11.36 -6.29 7.14
N SER A 98 -12.57 -5.73 7.33
CA SER A 98 -13.04 -5.18 8.61
C SER A 98 -13.27 -6.25 9.66
N LEU A 99 -13.89 -7.39 9.31
CA LEU A 99 -14.12 -8.53 10.19
C LEU A 99 -12.80 -9.12 10.69
N VAL A 100 -11.86 -9.35 9.78
CA VAL A 100 -10.53 -9.90 10.12
C VAL A 100 -9.71 -8.93 10.96
N GLN A 101 -9.85 -7.62 10.77
CA GLN A 101 -9.22 -6.60 11.63
C GLN A 101 -9.87 -6.52 13.02
N ARG A 102 -11.20 -6.63 13.11
CA ARG A 102 -11.95 -6.66 14.38
C ARG A 102 -11.59 -7.89 15.21
N PHE A 103 -11.67 -9.07 14.62
CA PHE A 103 -11.50 -10.35 15.33
C PHE A 103 -10.04 -10.80 15.44
N GLY A 104 -9.15 -10.34 14.56
CA GLY A 104 -7.71 -10.58 14.62
C GLY A 104 -6.99 -10.03 15.86
N HIS A 105 -7.69 -9.33 16.75
CA HIS A 105 -7.17 -8.80 18.02
C HIS A 105 -7.88 -9.40 19.26
N THR A 106 -8.65 -10.49 19.10
CA THR A 106 -9.42 -11.13 20.19
C THR A 106 -8.55 -11.61 21.36
N CYS A 107 -7.28 -11.98 21.12
CA CYS A 107 -6.30 -12.24 22.17
C CYS A 107 -4.85 -12.13 21.65
N SER A 108 -3.89 -12.08 22.57
CA SER A 108 -2.45 -11.92 22.27
C SER A 108 -1.76 -13.13 21.62
N ALA A 109 -2.50 -14.19 21.27
CA ALA A 109 -1.96 -15.37 20.57
C ALA A 109 -2.16 -15.31 19.05
N ILE A 110 -3.04 -14.42 18.59
CA ILE A 110 -3.39 -14.19 17.19
C ILE A 110 -3.04 -12.76 16.75
N SER A 111 -3.12 -12.52 15.44
CA SER A 111 -3.11 -11.20 14.82
C SER A 111 -4.00 -11.24 13.57
N ALA A 112 -4.47 -10.09 13.07
CA ALA A 112 -5.28 -10.05 11.85
C ALA A 112 -4.59 -10.74 10.64
N PRO A 113 -3.27 -10.57 10.40
CA PRO A 113 -2.55 -11.33 9.37
C PRO A 113 -2.46 -12.83 9.60
N LEU A 114 -2.38 -13.28 10.86
CA LEU A 114 -2.37 -14.70 11.21
C LEU A 114 -3.74 -15.34 10.96
N LEU A 115 -4.80 -14.71 11.47
CA LEU A 115 -6.19 -15.13 11.25
C LEU A 115 -6.51 -15.17 9.75
N ALA A 116 -6.08 -14.16 8.98
CA ALA A 116 -6.19 -14.16 7.53
C ALA A 116 -5.46 -15.34 6.87
N ALA A 117 -4.22 -15.62 7.28
CA ALA A 117 -3.41 -16.69 6.71
C ALA A 117 -4.00 -18.08 7.01
N GLN A 118 -4.60 -18.24 8.18
CA GLN A 118 -5.30 -19.45 8.60
C GLN A 118 -6.59 -19.64 7.79
N LEU A 119 -7.47 -18.63 7.71
CA LEU A 119 -8.69 -18.67 6.89
C LEU A 119 -8.42 -18.94 5.40
N TYR A 120 -7.30 -18.41 4.87
CA TYR A 120 -6.84 -18.74 3.52
C TYR A 120 -6.34 -20.18 3.41
N GLN A 121 -5.57 -20.67 4.39
CA GLN A 121 -5.07 -22.05 4.40
C GLN A 121 -6.19 -23.10 4.53
N GLU A 122 -7.28 -22.79 5.25
CA GLU A 122 -8.43 -23.68 5.42
C GLU A 122 -9.35 -23.73 4.19
N SER A 123 -9.64 -22.58 3.57
CA SER A 123 -10.73 -22.49 2.57
C SER A 123 -10.42 -21.66 1.32
N GLY A 124 -9.30 -20.96 1.26
CA GLY A 124 -9.05 -19.93 0.24
C GLY A 124 -10.08 -18.80 0.26
N TRP A 125 -10.65 -18.48 1.43
CA TRP A 125 -11.78 -17.54 1.64
C TRP A 125 -13.14 -18.00 1.09
N ASN A 126 -13.35 -19.30 0.82
CA ASN A 126 -14.63 -19.83 0.36
C ASN A 126 -15.59 -20.09 1.54
N PRO A 127 -16.68 -19.29 1.73
CA PRO A 127 -17.64 -19.50 2.82
C PRO A 127 -18.39 -20.83 2.72
N ARG A 128 -18.43 -21.48 1.54
CA ARG A 128 -19.15 -22.74 1.29
C ARG A 128 -18.22 -23.93 1.10
N ALA A 129 -16.97 -23.82 1.53
CA ALA A 129 -15.99 -24.91 1.49
C ALA A 129 -16.48 -26.13 2.28
N ARG A 130 -16.21 -27.33 1.75
CA ARG A 130 -16.49 -28.63 2.37
C ARG A 130 -15.35 -29.58 2.08
N SER A 131 -14.86 -30.29 3.09
CA SER A 131 -13.80 -31.32 2.93
C SER A 131 -14.36 -32.74 3.11
N ALA A 132 -13.57 -33.72 2.67
CA ALA A 132 -13.87 -35.14 2.88
C ALA A 132 -13.88 -35.55 4.38
N ALA A 133 -13.32 -34.71 5.27
CA ALA A 133 -13.36 -34.89 6.72
C ALA A 133 -14.68 -34.38 7.37
N ASN A 134 -15.66 -33.96 6.56
CA ASN A 134 -16.89 -33.28 7.02
C ASN A 134 -16.63 -31.98 7.79
N ALA A 135 -15.57 -31.26 7.43
CA ALA A 135 -15.34 -29.90 7.88
C ALA A 135 -15.93 -28.88 6.89
N TYR A 136 -16.46 -27.77 7.42
CA TYR A 136 -17.27 -26.81 6.66
C TYR A 136 -16.91 -25.35 6.95
N GLY A 137 -17.27 -24.45 6.03
CA GLY A 137 -17.09 -23.01 6.19
C GLY A 137 -15.65 -22.52 5.99
N MET A 138 -15.42 -21.22 6.19
CA MET A 138 -14.12 -20.60 5.94
C MET A 138 -12.99 -21.14 6.83
N GLY A 139 -13.30 -21.51 8.07
CA GLY A 139 -12.34 -22.06 9.04
C GLY A 139 -12.25 -23.59 9.03
N GLN A 140 -12.96 -24.28 8.13
CA GLN A 140 -13.09 -25.74 8.13
C GLN A 140 -13.41 -26.31 9.53
N PHE A 141 -14.54 -25.88 10.08
CA PHE A 141 -15.03 -26.39 11.35
C PHE A 141 -15.71 -27.75 11.19
N LEU A 142 -15.42 -28.68 12.10
CA LEU A 142 -16.25 -29.86 12.32
C LEU A 142 -17.56 -29.44 13.02
N PRO A 143 -18.71 -30.10 12.75
CA PRO A 143 -20.00 -29.74 13.37
C PRO A 143 -20.00 -29.74 14.90
N SER A 144 -19.23 -30.64 15.52
CA SER A 144 -19.04 -30.67 16.98
C SER A 144 -18.30 -29.45 17.51
N THR A 145 -17.22 -29.04 16.84
CA THR A 145 -16.46 -27.83 17.17
C THR A 145 -17.32 -26.59 16.99
N TRP A 146 -18.11 -26.50 15.92
CA TRP A 146 -19.04 -25.39 15.70
C TRP A 146 -20.11 -25.32 16.80
N ALA A 147 -20.77 -26.44 17.12
CA ALA A 147 -21.80 -26.47 18.16
C ALA A 147 -21.30 -26.01 19.54
N ALA A 148 -20.03 -26.31 19.87
CA ALA A 148 -19.40 -25.94 21.14
C ALA A 148 -18.83 -24.51 21.16
N HIS A 149 -18.16 -24.06 20.09
CA HIS A 149 -17.31 -22.86 20.12
C HIS A 149 -17.76 -21.71 19.20
N ALA A 150 -18.83 -21.87 18.41
CA ALA A 150 -19.28 -20.82 17.49
C ALA A 150 -19.73 -19.54 18.20
N VAL A 151 -19.47 -18.40 17.56
CA VAL A 151 -19.77 -17.05 18.02
C VAL A 151 -20.64 -16.36 16.96
N ASP A 152 -21.70 -15.68 17.43
CA ASP A 152 -22.49 -14.72 16.65
C ASP A 152 -21.61 -13.49 16.36
N GLY A 153 -21.24 -13.30 15.10
CA GLY A 153 -20.17 -12.40 14.68
C GLY A 153 -20.64 -10.97 14.37
N ASP A 154 -21.84 -10.80 13.82
CA ASP A 154 -22.41 -9.50 13.49
C ASP A 154 -23.56 -9.06 14.43
N GLY A 155 -24.17 -10.00 15.17
CA GLY A 155 -25.25 -9.75 16.12
C GLY A 155 -26.65 -10.07 15.59
N ASP A 156 -26.77 -10.87 14.52
CA ASP A 156 -28.07 -11.23 13.91
C ASP A 156 -28.91 -12.24 14.73
N GLY A 157 -28.31 -12.85 15.77
CA GLY A 157 -28.95 -13.83 16.66
C GLY A 157 -28.79 -15.29 16.22
N LYS A 158 -28.01 -15.56 15.17
CA LYS A 158 -27.68 -16.92 14.69
C LYS A 158 -26.19 -17.23 14.87
N ARG A 159 -25.82 -18.44 14.45
CA ARG A 159 -24.45 -18.97 14.38
C ARG A 159 -24.35 -19.89 13.16
N ASP A 160 -24.32 -19.32 11.96
CA ASP A 160 -24.24 -20.06 10.69
C ASP A 160 -22.77 -20.27 10.27
N ILE A 161 -22.39 -21.54 10.12
CA ILE A 161 -21.06 -21.99 9.67
C ILE A 161 -20.69 -21.53 8.26
N PHE A 162 -21.69 -21.09 7.48
CA PHE A 162 -21.52 -20.56 6.13
C PHE A 162 -21.56 -19.02 6.07
N ASP A 163 -21.82 -18.32 7.17
CA ASP A 163 -21.73 -16.85 7.21
C ASP A 163 -20.27 -16.38 7.44
N PRO A 164 -19.75 -15.42 6.65
CA PRO A 164 -18.44 -14.82 6.88
C PRO A 164 -18.23 -14.21 8.28
N ALA A 165 -19.22 -13.53 8.85
CA ALA A 165 -19.07 -12.85 10.14
C ALA A 165 -18.89 -13.87 11.27
N ASP A 166 -19.80 -14.84 11.37
CA ASP A 166 -19.75 -15.91 12.35
C ASP A 166 -18.49 -16.78 12.18
N ALA A 167 -18.15 -17.16 10.94
CA ALA A 167 -16.99 -18.02 10.69
C ALA A 167 -15.65 -17.34 11.08
N ILE A 168 -15.51 -16.04 10.81
CA ILE A 168 -14.30 -15.27 11.16
C ILE A 168 -14.24 -14.98 12.67
N ALA A 169 -15.38 -14.68 13.30
CA ALA A 169 -15.48 -14.49 14.75
C ALA A 169 -15.15 -15.79 15.51
N SER A 170 -15.74 -16.90 15.07
CA SER A 170 -15.57 -18.23 15.67
C SER A 170 -14.14 -18.74 15.53
N ALA A 171 -13.47 -18.50 14.39
CA ALA A 171 -12.05 -18.85 14.21
C ALA A 171 -11.17 -18.15 15.24
N ALA A 172 -11.26 -16.83 15.34
CA ALA A 172 -10.49 -16.05 16.30
C ALA A 172 -10.81 -16.43 17.76
N ALA A 173 -12.08 -16.70 18.09
CA ALA A 173 -12.48 -17.12 19.42
C ALA A 173 -11.92 -18.50 19.79
N TYR A 174 -12.00 -19.47 18.87
CA TYR A 174 -11.50 -20.82 19.06
C TYR A 174 -9.97 -20.88 19.13
N ASP A 175 -9.24 -20.16 18.27
CA ASP A 175 -7.79 -19.97 18.39
C ASP A 175 -7.39 -19.44 19.78
N CYS A 176 -8.15 -18.46 20.27
CA CYS A 176 -7.96 -17.87 21.60
C CYS A 176 -8.39 -18.79 22.75
N GLU A 177 -9.15 -19.86 22.50
CA GLU A 177 -9.44 -20.92 23.46
C GLU A 177 -8.34 -21.99 23.45
N LEU A 178 -7.94 -22.47 22.27
CA LEU A 178 -6.81 -23.36 22.05
C LEU A 178 -5.53 -22.82 22.69
N ALA A 179 -5.23 -21.53 22.49
CA ALA A 179 -4.12 -20.83 23.13
C ALA A 179 -4.17 -20.85 24.67
N LYS A 180 -5.36 -20.84 25.28
CA LYS A 180 -5.53 -20.97 26.74
C LYS A 180 -5.27 -22.40 27.19
N TYR A 181 -5.69 -23.42 26.44
CA TYR A 181 -5.41 -24.82 26.79
C TYR A 181 -3.92 -25.15 26.69
N VAL A 182 -3.25 -24.75 25.60
CA VAL A 182 -1.81 -25.04 25.39
C VAL A 182 -0.86 -24.04 26.06
N ARG A 183 -1.36 -23.10 26.88
CA ARG A 183 -0.57 -22.02 27.50
C ARG A 183 0.64 -22.47 28.34
N HIS A 184 0.60 -23.71 28.85
CA HIS A 184 1.66 -24.32 29.67
C HIS A 184 2.62 -25.20 28.85
N VAL A 185 2.37 -25.36 27.54
CA VAL A 185 3.19 -26.16 26.64
C VAL A 185 4.44 -25.36 26.22
N PRO A 186 5.66 -25.92 26.33
CA PRO A 186 6.89 -25.24 25.93
C PRO A 186 6.93 -24.84 24.44
N GLY A 187 7.77 -23.85 24.11
CA GLY A 187 7.99 -23.38 22.74
C GLY A 187 7.16 -22.14 22.39
N ASP A 188 6.96 -21.93 21.09
CA ASP A 188 6.20 -20.79 20.59
C ASP A 188 4.68 -20.99 20.77
N ARG A 189 4.01 -19.99 21.34
CA ARG A 189 2.60 -20.08 21.72
C ARG A 189 1.67 -20.12 20.51
N THR A 190 2.00 -19.38 19.45
CA THR A 190 1.22 -19.32 18.22
C THR A 190 1.40 -20.62 17.41
N ALA A 191 2.60 -21.17 17.35
CA ALA A 191 2.87 -22.47 16.76
C ALA A 191 2.13 -23.61 17.49
N ASN A 192 2.13 -23.61 18.82
CA ASN A 192 1.39 -24.58 19.63
C ASN A 192 -0.14 -24.45 19.49
N MET A 193 -0.65 -23.21 19.34
CA MET A 193 -2.07 -22.94 19.08
C MET A 193 -2.49 -23.46 17.69
N LEU A 194 -1.75 -23.11 16.63
CA LEU A 194 -2.01 -23.60 15.27
C LEU A 194 -1.90 -25.13 15.18
N ALA A 195 -0.95 -25.73 15.90
CA ALA A 195 -0.85 -27.18 16.01
C ALA A 195 -2.05 -27.81 16.72
N ALA A 196 -2.65 -27.12 17.69
CA ALA A 196 -3.86 -27.58 18.38
C ALA A 196 -5.11 -27.46 17.50
N TYR A 197 -5.13 -26.52 16.55
CA TYR A 197 -6.20 -26.38 15.55
C TYR A 197 -6.20 -27.58 14.57
N ASN A 198 -5.05 -27.88 13.96
CA ASN A 198 -4.93 -28.98 12.99
C ASN A 198 -4.89 -30.40 13.62
N ALA A 199 -4.17 -30.59 14.74
CA ALA A 199 -3.95 -31.92 15.33
C ALA A 199 -4.67 -32.17 16.67
N GLY A 200 -5.43 -31.19 17.17
CA GLY A 200 -6.09 -31.24 18.46
C GLY A 200 -5.16 -30.97 19.65
N THR A 201 -5.69 -30.27 20.65
CA THR A 201 -5.01 -29.92 21.92
C THR A 201 -4.29 -31.11 22.58
N TYR A 202 -4.89 -32.31 22.54
CA TYR A 202 -4.30 -33.51 23.15
C TYR A 202 -2.95 -33.90 22.53
N ALA A 203 -2.80 -33.81 21.20
CA ALA A 203 -1.54 -34.12 20.54
C ALA A 203 -0.43 -33.12 20.97
N VAL A 204 -0.77 -31.83 21.05
CA VAL A 204 0.16 -30.77 21.48
C VAL A 204 0.59 -30.94 22.94
N LEU A 205 -0.33 -31.36 23.82
CA LEU A 205 -0.02 -31.68 25.22
C LEU A 205 0.91 -32.90 25.33
N GLN A 206 0.60 -34.00 24.63
CA GLN A 206 1.39 -35.25 24.67
C GLN A 206 2.81 -35.05 24.12
N HIS A 207 2.96 -34.37 22.98
CA HIS A 207 4.27 -34.09 22.38
C HIS A 207 4.99 -32.88 22.99
N ARG A 208 4.38 -32.21 23.97
CA ARG A 208 4.89 -31.01 24.67
C ARG A 208 5.32 -29.88 23.70
N GLY A 209 4.61 -29.74 22.59
CA GLY A 209 4.86 -28.76 21.54
C GLY A 209 4.16 -29.16 20.23
N VAL A 210 4.54 -28.55 19.11
CA VAL A 210 4.09 -28.96 17.77
C VAL A 210 4.42 -30.44 17.54
N PRO A 211 3.44 -31.32 17.29
CA PRO A 211 3.66 -32.76 17.20
C PRO A 211 4.47 -33.12 15.94
N PRO A 212 5.18 -34.27 15.93
CA PRO A 212 6.07 -34.68 14.85
C PRO A 212 5.35 -35.15 13.57
N TYR A 213 4.09 -34.77 13.38
CA TYR A 213 3.30 -35.07 12.19
C TYR A 213 3.75 -34.18 11.01
N LYS A 214 3.87 -34.76 9.80
CA LYS A 214 4.31 -34.01 8.60
C LYS A 214 3.31 -32.91 8.24
N GLU A 215 2.03 -33.23 8.32
CA GLU A 215 0.93 -32.29 8.04
C GLU A 215 0.95 -31.09 9.00
N THR A 216 0.87 -31.32 10.30
CA THR A 216 0.81 -30.25 11.31
C THR A 216 2.03 -29.32 11.29
N ARG A 217 3.24 -29.86 11.08
CA ARG A 217 4.44 -29.02 10.91
C ARG A 217 4.40 -28.19 9.63
N ASN A 218 3.85 -28.73 8.54
CA ASN A 218 3.63 -27.97 7.31
C ASN A 218 2.56 -26.90 7.49
N TYR A 219 1.43 -27.22 8.12
CA TYR A 219 0.32 -26.30 8.44
C TYR A 219 0.81 -25.08 9.23
N VAL A 220 1.50 -25.32 10.36
CA VAL A 220 2.11 -24.26 11.19
C VAL A 220 3.11 -23.43 10.37
N LYS A 221 3.97 -24.06 9.56
CA LYS A 221 4.95 -23.36 8.74
C LYS A 221 4.30 -22.52 7.64
N SER A 222 3.28 -23.03 6.96
CA SER A 222 2.55 -22.33 5.90
C SER A 222 1.86 -21.09 6.44
N ILE A 223 1.08 -21.23 7.51
CA ILE A 223 0.34 -20.10 8.10
C ILE A 223 1.30 -19.06 8.68
N THR A 224 2.34 -19.46 9.42
CA THR A 224 3.33 -18.50 9.96
C THR A 224 4.22 -17.85 8.89
N THR A 225 4.27 -18.41 7.67
CA THR A 225 4.93 -17.78 6.51
C THR A 225 3.97 -16.84 5.77
N LEU A 226 2.76 -17.29 5.48
CA LEU A 226 1.71 -16.52 4.80
C LEU A 226 1.25 -15.32 5.63
N ALA A 227 1.22 -15.44 6.96
CA ALA A 227 0.95 -14.33 7.86
C ALA A 227 1.95 -13.17 7.70
N LYS A 228 3.18 -13.43 7.21
CA LYS A 228 4.19 -12.39 6.95
C LYS A 228 3.92 -11.62 5.65
N SER A 229 3.36 -12.25 4.62
CA SER A 229 2.93 -11.55 3.41
C SER A 229 1.57 -10.87 3.57
N PHE A 230 0.70 -11.40 4.45
CA PHE A 230 -0.55 -10.74 4.84
C PHE A 230 -0.35 -9.62 5.87
N SER A 231 0.80 -9.57 6.53
CA SER A 231 1.17 -8.50 7.46
C SER A 231 1.42 -7.20 6.72
N LYS A 232 0.77 -6.11 7.17
CA LYS A 232 1.24 -4.75 6.89
C LYS A 232 2.70 -4.68 7.34
N PRO A 233 3.66 -4.35 6.46
CA PRO A 233 5.08 -4.50 6.78
C PRO A 233 5.52 -3.77 8.06
N VAL A 234 5.72 -4.55 9.13
CA VAL A 234 6.32 -4.13 10.41
C VAL A 234 7.84 -3.99 10.27
N GLY A 235 8.24 -3.23 9.25
CA GLY A 235 9.60 -2.81 8.92
C GLY A 235 9.71 -1.30 8.69
N ARG A 236 8.65 -0.54 8.98
CA ARG A 236 8.74 0.92 9.13
C ARG A 236 8.93 1.26 10.61
N VAL A 237 10.16 1.62 10.98
CA VAL A 237 10.30 2.81 11.84
C VAL A 237 9.58 3.93 11.09
N ALA A 238 8.66 4.62 11.77
CA ALA A 238 7.93 5.70 11.12
C ALA A 238 8.94 6.71 10.54
N PRO A 239 8.84 7.09 9.26
CA PRO A 239 9.73 8.10 8.71
C PRO A 239 9.65 9.36 9.58
N THR A 240 10.79 10.00 9.84
CA THR A 240 10.83 11.29 10.51
C THR A 240 9.92 12.28 9.79
N ALA A 241 9.47 13.35 10.44
CA ALA A 241 8.62 14.36 9.78
C ALA A 241 9.25 14.87 8.47
N GLN A 242 10.58 14.98 8.46
CA GLN A 242 11.41 15.23 7.27
C GLN A 242 11.27 14.13 6.21
N ALA A 243 11.63 12.88 6.52
CA ALA A 243 11.53 11.77 5.56
C ALA A 243 10.09 11.58 5.01
N ALA A 244 9.06 11.80 5.84
CA ALA A 244 7.66 11.74 5.44
C ALA A 244 7.28 12.85 4.46
N GLY A 245 7.71 14.09 4.72
CA GLY A 245 7.47 15.22 3.83
C GLY A 245 8.27 15.13 2.52
N ALA A 246 9.50 14.62 2.55
CA ALA A 246 10.30 14.38 1.35
C ALA A 246 9.66 13.33 0.43
N ILE A 247 9.15 12.22 1.00
CA ILE A 247 8.36 11.23 0.25
C ILE A 247 7.10 11.87 -0.35
N ASN A 248 6.37 12.68 0.42
CA ASN A 248 5.14 13.35 -0.04
C ASN A 248 5.43 14.32 -1.19
N PHE A 249 6.51 15.10 -1.11
CA PHE A 249 6.95 15.97 -2.22
C PHE A 249 7.21 15.15 -3.49
N ALA A 250 7.97 14.06 -3.39
CA ALA A 250 8.33 13.22 -4.54
C ALA A 250 7.13 12.47 -5.12
N GLN A 251 6.20 11.99 -4.29
CA GLN A 251 4.90 11.46 -4.74
C GLN A 251 4.13 12.51 -5.55
N GLY A 252 4.13 13.76 -5.09
CA GLY A 252 3.56 14.90 -5.82
C GLY A 252 4.28 15.28 -7.12
N LYS A 253 5.37 14.60 -7.50
CA LYS A 253 6.06 14.77 -8.81
C LYS A 253 5.89 13.58 -9.75
N ILE A 254 5.26 12.47 -9.34
CA ILE A 254 5.05 11.31 -10.23
C ILE A 254 4.34 11.74 -11.52
N GLY A 255 4.85 11.28 -12.66
CA GLY A 255 4.40 11.66 -14.00
C GLY A 255 5.11 12.88 -14.61
N THR A 256 5.90 13.63 -13.83
CA THR A 256 6.73 14.75 -14.33
C THR A 256 7.81 14.22 -15.28
N PRO A 257 7.98 14.77 -16.50
CA PRO A 257 9.05 14.36 -17.40
C PRO A 257 10.45 14.61 -16.83
N TYR A 258 11.39 13.70 -17.10
CA TYR A 258 12.80 13.88 -16.77
C TYR A 258 13.39 15.09 -17.52
N LEU A 259 14.35 15.77 -16.88
CA LEU A 259 15.21 16.78 -17.50
C LEU A 259 16.63 16.65 -16.92
N TRP A 260 17.61 16.38 -17.78
CA TRP A 260 19.03 16.40 -17.39
C TRP A 260 19.42 17.78 -16.86
N GLY A 261 20.03 17.85 -15.68
CA GLY A 261 20.31 19.11 -14.97
C GLY A 261 19.10 19.69 -14.21
N GLY A 262 17.91 19.08 -14.33
CA GLY A 262 16.66 19.57 -13.75
C GLY A 262 16.62 19.51 -12.22
N SER A 263 16.21 20.60 -11.58
CA SER A 263 16.11 20.77 -10.11
C SER A 263 14.74 21.28 -9.65
N GLY A 264 13.70 21.15 -10.50
CA GLY A 264 12.31 21.47 -10.17
C GLY A 264 11.91 22.94 -10.27
N THR A 265 12.76 23.81 -10.82
CA THR A 265 12.46 25.25 -10.92
C THR A 265 11.34 25.54 -11.92
N ALA A 266 10.68 26.70 -11.77
CA ALA A 266 9.66 27.16 -12.72
C ALA A 266 10.20 27.31 -14.14
N ALA A 267 11.43 27.82 -14.30
CA ALA A 267 12.10 27.95 -15.61
C ALA A 267 12.39 26.59 -16.28
N GLN A 268 12.62 25.54 -15.49
CA GLN A 268 12.74 24.17 -15.99
C GLN A 268 11.39 23.52 -16.32
N GLY A 269 10.26 24.18 -16.04
CA GLY A 269 8.91 23.61 -16.13
C GLY A 269 8.62 22.60 -15.02
N GLY A 270 9.26 22.75 -13.85
CA GLY A 270 9.08 21.85 -12.71
C GLY A 270 9.71 20.45 -12.88
N ARG A 271 10.62 20.28 -13.86
CA ARG A 271 11.25 18.98 -14.19
C ARG A 271 12.54 18.71 -13.42
N PHE A 272 12.90 17.43 -13.30
CA PHE A 272 14.00 16.93 -12.47
C PHE A 272 14.89 15.91 -13.20
N ASP A 273 16.14 15.81 -12.78
CA ASP A 273 16.91 14.55 -12.83
C ASP A 273 16.90 13.85 -11.45
N CYS A 274 17.54 12.68 -11.36
CA CYS A 274 17.53 11.82 -10.17
C CYS A 274 17.92 12.56 -8.88
N SER A 275 19.10 13.19 -8.89
CA SER A 275 19.64 13.93 -7.74
C SER A 275 18.97 15.30 -7.55
N GLY A 276 18.40 15.88 -8.60
CA GLY A 276 17.56 17.07 -8.50
C GLY A 276 16.21 16.82 -7.83
N LEU A 277 15.60 15.64 -8.04
CA LEU A 277 14.35 15.23 -7.37
C LEU A 277 14.58 15.01 -5.87
N THR A 278 15.62 14.27 -5.49
CA THR A 278 15.98 14.02 -4.09
C THR A 278 16.34 15.31 -3.36
N GLN A 279 17.15 16.19 -3.97
CA GLN A 279 17.49 17.49 -3.41
C GLN A 279 16.24 18.35 -3.18
N ALA A 280 15.35 18.46 -4.16
CA ALA A 280 14.14 19.27 -4.01
C ALA A 280 13.17 18.69 -2.97
N ALA A 281 13.08 17.36 -2.86
CA ALA A 281 12.27 16.67 -1.86
C ALA A 281 12.77 16.92 -0.43
N TYR A 282 14.08 16.84 -0.20
CA TYR A 282 14.66 17.09 1.12
C TYR A 282 14.73 18.59 1.48
N ARG A 283 14.96 19.48 0.51
CA ARG A 283 14.82 20.94 0.70
C ARG A 283 13.42 21.34 1.13
N ALA A 284 12.38 20.68 0.60
CA ALA A 284 10.98 20.92 1.00
C ALA A 284 10.69 20.58 2.48
N VAL A 285 11.62 19.95 3.20
CA VAL A 285 11.57 19.70 4.65
C VAL A 285 12.75 20.27 5.42
N GLY A 286 13.48 21.23 4.84
CA GLY A 286 14.56 21.96 5.51
C GLY A 286 15.90 21.21 5.59
N VAL A 287 16.15 20.25 4.70
CA VAL A 287 17.44 19.55 4.59
C VAL A 287 18.02 19.79 3.19
N GLU A 288 19.03 20.65 3.07
CA GLU A 288 19.73 20.85 1.80
C GLU A 288 20.67 19.68 1.51
N LEU A 289 20.54 19.08 0.34
CA LEU A 289 21.42 18.01 -0.14
C LEU A 289 22.37 18.53 -1.24
N PRO A 290 23.60 17.99 -1.37
CA PRO A 290 24.47 18.24 -2.51
C PRO A 290 23.78 17.99 -3.85
N ARG A 291 24.24 18.65 -4.92
CA ARG A 291 23.56 18.61 -6.23
C ARG A 291 23.66 17.26 -6.94
N VAL A 292 24.69 16.45 -6.69
CA VAL A 292 25.00 15.24 -7.46
C VAL A 292 24.87 13.96 -6.62
N ALA A 293 24.44 12.86 -7.25
CA ALA A 293 24.06 11.62 -6.57
C ALA A 293 25.20 10.98 -5.76
N ASN A 294 26.44 11.01 -6.27
CA ASN A 294 27.61 10.46 -5.59
C ASN A 294 28.04 11.27 -4.35
N ASP A 295 27.76 12.57 -4.29
CA ASP A 295 27.97 13.37 -3.07
C ASP A 295 26.81 13.20 -2.08
N GLN A 296 25.56 13.11 -2.57
CA GLN A 296 24.37 12.80 -1.75
C GLN A 296 24.49 11.46 -1.00
N TYR A 297 25.26 10.51 -1.52
CA TYR A 297 25.57 9.26 -0.82
C TYR A 297 26.15 9.51 0.58
N ASN A 298 26.87 10.60 0.81
CA ASN A 298 27.58 10.84 2.06
C ASN A 298 26.72 11.58 3.13
N ALA A 299 25.45 11.87 2.85
CA ALA A 299 24.57 12.72 3.67
C ALA A 299 24.05 12.09 4.99
N GLY A 300 24.72 11.06 5.49
CA GLY A 300 24.39 10.34 6.73
C GLY A 300 24.88 8.89 6.73
N PRO A 301 24.50 8.09 7.74
CA PRO A 301 24.92 6.69 7.86
C PRO A 301 24.39 5.81 6.71
N HIS A 302 25.14 4.77 6.35
CA HIS A 302 24.74 3.80 5.32
C HIS A 302 24.06 2.56 5.95
N PRO A 303 22.72 2.45 5.95
CA PRO A 303 22.04 1.25 6.44
C PRO A 303 22.25 0.05 5.51
N ALA A 304 22.27 -1.16 6.07
CA ALA A 304 22.23 -2.37 5.25
C ALA A 304 20.87 -2.49 4.52
N ARG A 305 20.83 -3.26 3.42
CA ARG A 305 19.62 -3.42 2.59
C ARG A 305 18.40 -3.98 3.34
N SER A 306 18.63 -4.75 4.41
CA SER A 306 17.62 -5.26 5.34
C SER A 306 17.13 -4.24 6.37
N GLU A 307 17.81 -3.10 6.52
CA GLU A 307 17.53 -2.06 7.52
C GLU A 307 16.89 -0.80 6.92
N LEU A 308 16.60 -0.80 5.60
CA LEU A 308 16.08 0.34 4.87
C LEU A 308 14.73 0.83 5.43
N ARG A 309 14.63 2.14 5.63
CA ARG A 309 13.48 2.87 6.15
C ARG A 309 13.00 3.88 5.11
N PRO A 310 11.69 4.15 4.98
CA PRO A 310 11.20 5.13 4.02
C PRO A 310 11.86 6.49 4.24
N GLY A 311 12.37 7.09 3.16
CA GLY A 311 13.18 8.31 3.18
C GLY A 311 14.67 8.06 2.97
N ASP A 312 15.21 6.90 3.36
CA ASP A 312 16.59 6.54 3.01
C ASP A 312 16.77 6.64 1.49
N LEU A 313 17.85 7.28 1.04
CA LEU A 313 18.20 7.32 -0.38
C LEU A 313 18.83 5.99 -0.77
N VAL A 314 18.52 5.51 -1.97
CA VAL A 314 19.08 4.27 -2.56
C VAL A 314 19.79 4.61 -3.86
N PHE A 315 20.96 4.02 -4.08
CA PHE A 315 21.93 4.45 -5.09
C PHE A 315 22.37 3.30 -5.97
N PHE A 316 22.69 3.61 -7.22
CA PHE A 316 23.08 2.63 -8.24
C PHE A 316 24.34 3.09 -8.97
N SER A 317 25.24 2.16 -9.27
CA SER A 317 26.60 2.41 -9.76
C SER A 317 27.03 1.41 -10.83
N THR A 318 27.77 1.88 -11.83
CA THR A 318 28.43 1.03 -12.83
C THR A 318 29.65 0.30 -12.28
N ASP A 319 30.13 0.70 -11.09
CA ASP A 319 31.19 0.03 -10.34
C ASP A 319 30.76 -0.08 -8.86
N LEU A 320 30.45 -1.30 -8.42
CA LEU A 320 30.01 -1.58 -7.05
C LEU A 320 31.12 -1.43 -5.99
N SER A 321 32.37 -1.20 -6.39
CA SER A 321 33.49 -0.91 -5.48
C SER A 321 33.74 0.59 -5.28
N ASN A 322 33.08 1.46 -6.06
CA ASN A 322 33.44 2.88 -6.17
C ASN A 322 32.21 3.80 -6.10
N SER A 323 32.05 4.52 -4.97
CA SER A 323 30.95 5.48 -4.79
C SER A 323 31.01 6.67 -5.75
N ARG A 324 32.16 6.97 -6.38
CA ARG A 324 32.25 8.02 -7.41
C ARG A 324 31.60 7.61 -8.73
N ALA A 325 31.37 6.32 -8.98
CA ALA A 325 30.69 5.79 -10.15
C ALA A 325 29.14 5.69 -10.00
N ILE A 326 28.59 6.13 -8.86
CA ILE A 326 27.14 6.26 -8.66
C ILE A 326 26.56 7.20 -9.72
N HIS A 327 25.68 6.66 -10.57
CA HIS A 327 25.00 7.38 -11.66
C HIS A 327 23.52 7.66 -11.38
N HIS A 328 22.91 6.94 -10.42
CA HIS A 328 21.48 7.08 -10.13
C HIS A 328 21.18 7.08 -8.63
N VAL A 329 20.07 7.73 -8.27
CA VAL A 329 19.54 7.81 -6.91
C VAL A 329 18.02 7.91 -6.92
N GLY A 330 17.38 7.22 -5.97
CA GLY A 330 15.95 7.33 -5.68
C GLY A 330 15.66 7.41 -4.18
N ILE A 331 14.44 7.83 -3.81
CA ILE A 331 13.98 7.86 -2.42
C ILE A 331 13.27 6.54 -2.12
N TYR A 332 13.77 5.75 -1.17
CA TYR A 332 13.11 4.52 -0.76
C TYR A 332 11.76 4.82 -0.10
N VAL A 333 10.70 4.10 -0.49
CA VAL A 333 9.35 4.25 0.11
C VAL A 333 8.89 3.02 0.89
N GLY A 334 9.73 1.99 0.99
CA GLY A 334 9.39 0.71 1.60
C GLY A 334 9.10 -0.39 0.57
N ASN A 335 8.97 -1.63 1.04
CA ASN A 335 8.54 -2.79 0.25
C ASN A 335 9.40 -3.06 -1.01
N GLY A 336 10.70 -2.75 -0.96
CA GLY A 336 11.60 -2.88 -2.11
C GLY A 336 11.40 -1.84 -3.22
N LYS A 337 10.59 -0.79 -2.99
CA LYS A 337 10.27 0.25 -4.00
C LYS A 337 10.88 1.61 -3.66
N MET A 338 11.20 2.38 -4.70
CA MET A 338 11.66 3.77 -4.62
C MET A 338 10.84 4.70 -5.53
N ILE A 339 10.91 6.01 -5.26
CA ILE A 339 10.48 7.06 -6.20
C ILE A 339 11.72 7.77 -6.72
N ASP A 340 11.84 7.89 -8.03
CA ASP A 340 13.02 8.38 -8.71
C ASP A 340 12.69 9.21 -9.97
N ALA A 341 13.71 9.86 -10.54
CA ALA A 341 13.65 10.45 -11.87
C ALA A 341 14.68 9.71 -12.75
N PRO A 342 14.29 8.64 -13.48
CA PRO A 342 15.23 7.61 -13.92
C PRO A 342 16.20 8.03 -15.02
N HIS A 343 15.69 8.49 -16.18
CA HIS A 343 16.53 8.85 -17.33
C HIS A 343 15.79 9.72 -18.35
N THR A 344 16.53 10.33 -19.27
CA THR A 344 15.99 11.06 -20.43
C THR A 344 14.93 10.23 -21.18
N GLY A 345 13.82 10.88 -21.54
CA GLY A 345 12.66 10.25 -22.17
C GLY A 345 11.66 9.59 -21.19
N ALA A 346 12.05 9.34 -19.94
CA ALA A 346 11.15 8.85 -18.91
C ALA A 346 10.43 9.97 -18.13
N LYS A 347 9.63 9.55 -17.15
CA LYS A 347 8.94 10.38 -16.16
C LYS A 347 9.30 9.89 -14.76
N VAL A 348 9.19 10.77 -13.77
CA VAL A 348 9.24 10.42 -12.34
C VAL A 348 8.21 9.33 -12.07
N ARG A 349 8.62 8.23 -11.45
CA ARG A 349 7.78 7.02 -11.28
C ARG A 349 8.08 6.28 -9.98
N LEU A 350 7.49 5.10 -9.83
CA LEU A 350 7.76 4.17 -8.73
C LEU A 350 8.45 2.93 -9.31
N ASP A 351 9.72 2.72 -8.96
CA ASP A 351 10.55 1.62 -9.47
C ASP A 351 10.99 0.67 -8.35
N ASP A 352 11.49 -0.50 -8.76
CA ASP A 352 12.11 -1.48 -7.86
C ASP A 352 13.55 -1.12 -7.50
N VAL A 353 13.92 -1.43 -6.25
CA VAL A 353 15.29 -1.31 -5.72
C VAL A 353 16.07 -2.61 -5.92
N ASP A 354 15.46 -3.63 -6.53
CA ASP A 354 16.09 -4.92 -6.89
C ASP A 354 16.64 -4.86 -8.31
N SER A 355 17.90 -4.43 -8.42
CA SER A 355 18.64 -4.30 -9.68
C SER A 355 20.11 -4.70 -9.46
N PRO A 356 20.80 -5.30 -10.45
CA PRO A 356 22.20 -5.74 -10.31
C PRO A 356 23.22 -4.61 -10.05
N ASP A 357 22.86 -3.37 -10.34
CA ASP A 357 23.68 -2.16 -10.14
C ASP A 357 23.43 -1.46 -8.79
N TYR A 358 22.62 -2.05 -7.89
CA TYR A 358 22.38 -1.51 -6.54
C TYR A 358 23.69 -1.40 -5.75
N PHE A 359 24.13 -0.17 -5.49
CA PHE A 359 25.37 0.15 -4.79
C PHE A 359 25.18 0.13 -3.27
N GLY A 360 24.09 0.72 -2.78
CA GLY A 360 23.86 0.88 -1.36
C GLY A 360 22.79 1.94 -1.05
N ALA A 361 22.80 2.42 0.19
CA ALA A 361 21.83 3.38 0.69
C ALA A 361 22.42 4.36 1.71
N THR A 362 21.70 5.45 1.94
CA THR A 362 22.07 6.51 2.90
C THR A 362 20.85 6.99 3.66
N ARG A 363 20.94 6.92 4.97
CA ARG A 363 19.95 7.49 5.89
C ARG A 363 20.24 8.97 6.07
N VAL A 364 19.54 9.81 5.31
CA VAL A 364 19.74 11.27 5.35
C VAL A 364 19.56 11.78 6.78
N THR A 365 20.54 12.55 7.24
CA THR A 365 20.51 13.26 8.53
C THR A 365 20.79 14.74 8.29
N GLN A 366 20.25 15.61 9.14
CA GLN A 366 20.46 17.05 9.01
C GLN A 366 21.94 17.43 9.19
N ASP A 367 22.61 16.84 10.18
CA ASP A 367 24.04 17.07 10.43
C ASP A 367 24.93 16.50 9.32
N GLY A 368 24.62 15.29 8.83
CA GLY A 368 25.34 14.67 7.72
C GLY A 368 25.20 15.47 6.43
N ALA A 369 23.99 15.94 6.11
CA ALA A 369 23.76 16.81 4.96
C ALA A 369 24.48 18.17 5.10
N ALA A 370 24.43 18.80 6.27
CA ALA A 370 25.10 20.08 6.55
C ALA A 370 26.63 19.99 6.61
N SER A 371 27.21 18.79 6.76
CA SER A 371 28.66 18.56 6.70
C SER A 371 29.24 18.54 5.28
N LEU A 372 28.40 18.56 4.24
CA LEU A 372 28.82 18.44 2.84
C LEU A 372 28.78 19.79 2.10
N PRO A 373 29.63 19.99 1.08
CA PRO A 373 29.50 21.14 0.18
C PRO A 373 28.14 21.14 -0.51
N THR A 374 27.36 22.20 -0.29
CA THR A 374 26.08 22.43 -0.99
C THR A 374 26.28 22.94 -2.41
N ASP A 375 27.35 23.71 -2.61
CA ASP A 375 27.74 24.30 -3.89
C ASP A 375 28.90 23.52 -4.52
N LEU A 376 28.84 23.35 -5.84
CA LEU A 376 30.05 23.10 -6.62
C LEU A 376 30.88 24.40 -6.65
N PRO A 377 32.22 24.35 -6.53
CA PRO A 377 33.03 25.50 -6.91
C PRO A 377 32.72 25.87 -8.36
N ALA A 378 32.71 27.18 -8.65
CA ALA A 378 32.51 27.66 -10.02
C ALA A 378 33.55 27.01 -10.95
N SER A 379 33.09 26.59 -12.13
CA SER A 379 33.87 25.79 -13.08
C SER A 379 35.23 26.41 -13.42
N VAL A 380 36.27 25.59 -13.29
CA VAL A 380 37.62 25.83 -13.85
C VAL A 380 37.72 25.10 -15.19
#